data_AF-A0A3D2U196-F1
#
_entry.id   AF-A0A3D2U196-F1
#
_cell.length_a   1.000
_cell.length_b   1.000
_cell.length_c   1.000
_cell.angle_alpha   90.00
_cell.angle_beta   90.00
_cell.angle_gamma   90.00
#
_symmetry.space_group_name_H-M   'P 1'
#
loop_
_entity.id
_entity.type
_entity.pdbx_description
1 polymer ?
#
loop_
_entity_poly.entity_id
_entity_poly.type
_entity_poly.pdbx_seq_one_letter_code
_entity_poly.pdbx_strand_id
1 'polypeptide(L)' 'MEHNFIPSHYFTTLGPHEPVLTVEPGDSIVTTTVDARGGDENREQATPR' A
#
# COMPACT_ATOMS: atom_id res chain seq x y z
N MET A 1 15.06 9.80 5.42
CA MET A 1 14.36 10.50 4.31
C MET A 1 12.85 10.23 4.45
N GLU A 2 11.98 11.06 3.87
CA GLU A 2 10.53 10.77 3.81
C GLU A 2 10.15 10.33 2.39
N HIS A 3 9.51 9.17 2.29
CA HIS A 3 8.98 8.61 1.03
C HIS A 3 7.47 8.75 1.00
N ASN A 4 6.94 9.36 -0.06
CA ASN A 4 5.50 9.38 -0.34
C ASN A 4 5.20 8.31 -1.39
N PHE A 5 4.56 7.22 -0.98
CA PHE A 5 4.34 6.04 -1.81
C PHE A 5 2.85 5.74 -1.97
N ILE A 6 2.37 5.69 -3.21
CA ILE A 6 0.99 5.31 -3.55
C ILE A 6 1.02 3.91 -4.17
N PRO A 7 0.43 2.89 -3.53
CA PRO A 7 0.40 1.53 -4.07
C PRO A 7 -0.41 1.46 -5.37
N SER A 8 0.11 0.74 -6.37
CA SER A 8 -0.64 0.41 -7.59
C SER A 8 -1.49 -0.86 -7.46
N HIS A 9 -1.24 -1.66 -6.43
CA HIS A 9 -1.93 -2.93 -6.19
C HIS A 9 -1.91 -3.29 -4.69
N TYR A 10 -3.01 -3.88 -4.21
CA TYR A 10 -3.14 -4.40 -2.85
C TYR A 10 -3.41 -5.91 -2.89
N PHE A 11 -2.56 -6.69 -2.24
CA PHE A 11 -2.71 -8.15 -2.18
C PHE A 11 -3.59 -8.56 -0.98
N THR A 12 -4.48 -9.53 -1.19
CA THR A 12 -5.29 -10.18 -0.13
C THR A 12 -4.60 -11.42 0.46
N THR A 13 -3.36 -11.67 0.08
CA THR A 13 -2.54 -12.79 0.55
C THR A 13 -1.20 -12.29 1.04
N LEU A 14 -0.70 -12.90 2.12
CA LEU A 14 0.68 -12.76 2.54
C LEU A 14 1.47 -13.91 1.90
N GLY A 15 2.31 -13.59 0.92
CA GLY A 15 3.04 -14.55 0.11
C GLY A 15 4.18 -13.90 -0.67
N PRO A 16 4.90 -14.66 -1.52
CA PRO A 16 5.97 -14.12 -2.33
C PRO A 16 5.40 -13.21 -3.41
N HIS A 17 5.37 -11.92 -3.11
CA HIS A 17 5.08 -10.84 -4.04
C HIS A 17 6.35 -10.05 -4.29
N GLU A 18 6.50 -9.49 -5.49
CA GLU A 18 7.65 -8.65 -5.81
C GLU A 18 7.69 -7.42 -4.91
N PRO A 19 8.88 -7.03 -4.38
CA PRO A 19 9.02 -5.80 -3.62
C PRO A 19 8.60 -4.57 -4.43
N VAL A 20 7.83 -3.67 -3.80
CA VAL A 20 7.30 -2.46 -4.46
C VAL A 20 8.05 -1.19 -4.10
N LEU A 21 8.88 -1.22 -3.05
CA LEU A 21 9.68 -0.10 -2.58
C LEU A 21 10.92 -0.60 -1.82
N THR A 22 12.08 -0.01 -2.08
CA THR A 22 13.32 -0.24 -1.34
C THR A 22 13.65 0.99 -0.51
N VAL A 23 13.94 0.81 0.79
CA VAL A 23 14.21 1.90 1.73
C VAL A 23 15.41 1.59 2.61
N GLU A 24 15.99 2.63 3.22
CA GLU A 24 17.10 2.49 4.16
C GLU A 24 16.63 2.57 5.63
N PRO A 25 17.39 2.01 6.59
CA PRO A 25 17.08 2.14 8.01
C PRO A 25 16.98 3.62 8.44
N GLY A 26 15.87 3.97 9.11
CA GLY A 26 15.60 5.34 9.56
C GLY A 26 14.78 6.18 8.59
N ASP A 27 14.42 5.64 7.43
CA ASP A 27 13.45 6.28 6.55
C ASP A 27 12.01 6.20 7.09
N SER A 28 11.24 7.25 6.78
CA SER A 28 9.80 7.31 7.03
C SER A 28 9.03 7.09 5.73
N ILE A 29 7.93 6.35 5.78
CA ILE A 29 7.05 6.10 4.63
C ILE A 29 5.66 6.63 4.96
N VAL A 30 5.14 7.50 4.10
CA VAL A 30 3.74 7.91 4.06
C VAL A 30 3.09 7.18 2.88
N THR A 31 2.03 6.44 3.14
CA THR A 31 1.35 5.65 2.11
C THR A 31 -0.16 5.63 2.32
N THR A 32 -0.90 5.28 1.27
CA THR A 32 -2.33 5.05 1.34
C THR A 32 -2.64 3.61 1.72
N THR A 33 -3.81 3.39 2.31
CA THR A 33 -4.28 2.06 2.69
C THR A 33 -5.73 1.92 2.28
N VAL A 34 -6.19 0.68 2.16
CA VAL A 34 -7.59 0.36 1.92
C VAL A 34 -8.22 -0.27 3.16
N ASP A 35 -9.52 -0.08 3.32
CA ASP A 35 -10.29 -0.75 4.36
C ASP A 35 -10.44 -2.27 4.10
N ALA A 36 -11.08 -2.99 5.02
CA ALA A 36 -11.30 -4.44 4.92
C ALA A 36 -12.27 -4.85 3.78
N ARG A 37 -12.81 -3.90 3.01
CA ARG A 37 -13.62 -4.12 1.82
C ARG A 37 -12.91 -3.66 0.54
N GLY A 38 -11.68 -3.16 0.64
CA GLY A 38 -10.91 -2.64 -0.49
C GLY A 38 -11.26 -1.20 -0.87
N GLY A 39 -11.94 -0.45 0.00
CA GLY A 39 -12.26 0.96 -0.19
C GLY A 39 -11.13 1.89 0.25
N ASP A 40 -10.92 2.99 -0.47
CA ASP A 40 -9.96 4.04 -0.13
C ASP A 40 -10.49 5.05 0.92
N GLU A 41 -9.75 6.14 1.15
CA GLU A 41 -10.14 7.21 2.09
C GLU A 41 -11.44 7.93 1.72
N ASN A 42 -11.83 7.91 0.44
CA ASN A 42 -13.06 8.50 -0.08
C ASN A 42 -14.21 7.49 -0.16
N ARG A 43 -13.96 6.22 0.24
CA ARG A 43 -14.87 5.07 0.10
C ARG A 43 -15.09 4.63 -1.35
N GLU A 44 -14.18 4.98 -2.25
CA GLU A 44 -14.16 4.46 -3.61
C GLU A 44 -13.46 3.10 -3.63
N GLN A 45 -13.91 2.20 -4.50
CA GLN A 45 -13.36 0.85 -4.59
C GLN A 45 -11.97 0.91 -5.27
N ALA A 46 -10.90 0.75 -4.50
CA ALA A 46 -9.53 0.83 -5.00
C ALA A 46 -8.92 -0.55 -5.33
N THR A 47 -9.43 -1.62 -4.73
CA THR A 47 -8.95 -2.99 -5.00
C THR A 47 -10.09 -4.01 -4.88
N PRO A 48 -10.05 -5.17 -5.56
CA PRO A 48 -11.01 -6.25 -5.33
C PRO A 48 -11.03 -6.73 -3.87
N ARG A 49 -12.17 -7.30 -3.46
CA ARG A 49 -12.36 -7.89 -2.13
C ARG A 49 -11.74 -9.29 -2.04
#